data_AF-A0A1Y6CQQ8-F1
#
_entry.id   AF-A0A1Y6CQQ8-F1
#
_cell.length_a   1.000
_cell.length_b   1.000
_cell.length_c   1.000
_cell.angle_alpha   90.00
_cell.angle_beta   90.00
_cell.angle_gamma   90.00
#
_symmetry.space_group_name_H-M   'P 1'
#
loop_
_entity.id
_entity.type
_entity.pdbx_description
1 polymer ?
#
loop_
_entity_poly.entity_id
_entity_poly.type
_entity_poly.pdbx_seq_one_letter_code
_entity_poly.pdbx_strand_id
1 'polypeptide(L)'
;MSPYNVGRLCSIAEAHMNSNNQKKYEDSIARARRISPDSKAIKELEAKNALRANQTEKARDLMNQLPSLKNVVRFTNNRAVALIQCDRFQEGIEAYKQALVALPSNKVELRCIVLYNLGLAYARADNLEEALATLKQALISQDKQRRTRVKSLMKKVLHAKKSGEPLLLPNAKSGHPLTSQEQLGDLDQDIVYAMSLDPGESCCFRIFFHYQSEVPLEPYLNLKRPKFILRESIKKEYALGLEKLMKAG
;
A
#
# COMPACT_ATOMS: atom_id res chain seq x y z
N MET A 1 20.88 -13.88 4.01
CA MET A 1 20.36 -13.01 2.91
C MET A 1 21.18 -11.73 2.84
N SER A 2 21.44 -11.18 1.64
CA SER A 2 22.40 -10.08 1.44
C SER A 2 21.91 -8.74 2.00
N PRO A 3 22.71 -8.03 2.82
CA PRO A 3 22.39 -6.70 3.35
C PRO A 3 22.40 -5.58 2.30
N TYR A 4 22.81 -5.87 1.05
CA TYR A 4 22.97 -4.91 -0.04
C TYR A 4 21.84 -4.96 -1.10
N ASN A 5 20.64 -5.41 -0.72
CA ASN A 5 19.49 -5.37 -1.61
C ASN A 5 18.80 -3.99 -1.51
N VAL A 6 18.69 -3.28 -2.65
CA VAL A 6 17.97 -1.99 -2.78
C VAL A 6 16.57 -2.07 -2.19
N GLY A 7 15.83 -3.17 -2.43
CA GLY A 7 14.50 -3.37 -1.88
C GLY A 7 14.48 -3.37 -0.35
N ARG A 8 15.45 -4.03 0.30
CA ARG A 8 15.54 -4.06 1.77
C ARG A 8 15.90 -2.69 2.35
N LEU A 9 16.80 -1.96 1.70
CA LEU A 9 17.13 -0.59 2.10
C LEU A 9 15.92 0.34 1.95
N CYS A 10 15.10 0.16 0.91
CA CYS A 10 13.82 0.87 0.78
C CYS A 10 12.84 0.48 1.90
N SER A 11 12.70 -0.80 2.26
CA SER A 11 11.83 -1.22 3.38
C SER A 11 12.28 -0.62 4.72
N ILE A 12 13.60 -0.58 4.98
CA ILE A 12 14.16 0.06 6.19
C ILE A 12 13.89 1.57 6.17
N ALA A 13 14.11 2.22 5.02
CA ALA A 13 13.80 3.64 4.85
C ALA A 13 12.30 3.91 5.08
N GLU A 14 11.39 3.10 4.53
CA GLU A 14 9.94 3.24 4.72
C GLU A 14 9.55 3.10 6.21
N ALA A 15 10.17 2.19 6.96
CA ALA A 15 9.97 2.08 8.40
C ALA A 15 10.44 3.34 9.15
N HIS A 16 11.58 3.92 8.78
CA HIS A 16 12.06 5.18 9.35
C HIS A 16 11.18 6.38 8.99
N MET A 17 10.67 6.44 7.76
CA MET A 17 9.70 7.44 7.31
C MET A 17 8.42 7.38 8.16
N ASN A 18 7.88 6.18 8.40
CA ASN A 18 6.69 5.99 9.22
C ASN A 18 6.92 6.37 10.69
N SER A 19 8.13 6.16 11.18
CA SER A 19 8.55 6.48 12.55
C SER A 19 9.06 7.92 12.73
N ASN A 20 8.88 8.80 11.74
CA ASN A 20 9.38 10.19 11.75
C ASN A 20 10.90 10.35 11.95
N ASN A 21 11.70 9.33 11.63
CA ASN A 21 13.15 9.40 11.75
C ASN A 21 13.80 9.82 10.42
N GLN A 22 13.70 11.12 10.11
CA GLN A 22 14.11 11.67 8.82
C GLN A 22 15.59 11.41 8.49
N LYS A 23 16.49 11.55 9.48
CA LYS A 23 17.93 11.31 9.30
C LYS A 23 18.20 9.86 8.89
N LYS A 24 17.60 8.88 9.58
CA LYS A 24 17.80 7.46 9.23
C LYS A 24 17.12 7.07 7.91
N TYR A 25 16.02 7.74 7.55
CA TYR A 25 15.43 7.61 6.22
C TYR A 25 16.43 8.05 5.14
N GLU A 26 17.01 9.24 5.28
CA GLU A 26 17.98 9.80 4.33
C GLU A 26 19.23 8.92 4.21
N ASP A 27 19.77 8.43 5.33
CA ASP A 27 20.91 7.51 5.34
C ASP A 27 20.62 6.22 4.56
N SER A 28 19.41 5.67 4.73
CA SER A 28 19.00 4.43 4.07
C SER A 28 18.78 4.61 2.57
N ILE A 29 18.16 5.74 2.17
CA ILE A 29 18.01 6.12 0.77
C ILE A 29 19.36 6.39 0.11
N ALA A 30 20.28 7.09 0.78
CA ALA A 30 21.62 7.36 0.25
C ALA A 30 22.38 6.05 -0.05
N ARG A 31 22.27 5.06 0.85
CA ARG A 31 22.82 3.71 0.60
C ARG A 31 22.15 3.01 -0.58
N ALA A 32 20.81 3.09 -0.68
CA ALA A 32 20.07 2.47 -1.78
C ALA A 32 20.47 3.06 -3.15
N ARG A 33 20.64 4.39 -3.22
CA ARG A 33 21.07 5.08 -4.44
C ARG A 33 22.49 4.73 -4.88
N ARG A 34 23.42 4.51 -3.93
CA ARG A 34 24.79 4.07 -4.27
C ARG A 34 24.79 2.72 -5.02
N ILE A 35 23.78 1.89 -4.77
CA ILE A 35 23.65 0.57 -5.41
C ILE A 35 22.90 0.69 -6.74
N SER A 36 21.78 1.41 -6.76
CA SER A 36 20.98 1.60 -7.98
C SER A 36 20.31 2.98 -7.96
N PRO A 37 20.93 4.01 -8.56
CA PRO A 37 20.42 5.38 -8.53
C PRO A 37 19.03 5.53 -9.17
N ASP A 38 18.74 4.75 -10.22
CA ASP A 38 17.52 4.84 -11.03
C ASP A 38 16.48 3.76 -10.68
N SER A 39 16.55 3.19 -9.47
CA SER A 39 15.61 2.16 -9.05
C SER A 39 14.19 2.73 -8.91
N LYS A 40 13.21 2.08 -9.58
CA LYS A 40 11.77 2.36 -9.41
C LYS A 40 11.32 2.33 -7.95
N ALA A 41 11.90 1.45 -7.13
CA ALA A 41 11.55 1.31 -5.72
C ALA A 41 11.98 2.53 -4.90
N ILE A 42 13.10 3.15 -5.27
CA ILE A 42 13.56 4.40 -4.63
C ILE A 42 12.61 5.53 -5.02
N LYS A 43 12.34 5.71 -6.32
CA LYS A 43 11.42 6.77 -6.81
C LYS A 43 10.03 6.64 -6.18
N GLU A 44 9.50 5.43 -6.07
CA GLU A 44 8.21 5.17 -5.42
C GLU A 44 8.23 5.59 -3.94
N LEU A 45 9.25 5.19 -3.19
CA LEU A 45 9.39 5.54 -1.78
C LEU A 45 9.55 7.05 -1.57
N GLU A 46 10.32 7.71 -2.44
CA GLU A 46 10.48 9.15 -2.37
C GLU A 46 9.21 9.91 -2.74
N ALA A 47 8.40 9.39 -3.67
CA ALA A 47 7.09 9.97 -3.96
C ALA A 47 6.17 9.89 -2.73
N LYS A 48 6.16 8.74 -2.02
CA LYS A 48 5.43 8.58 -0.75
C LYS A 48 5.91 9.59 0.30
N ASN A 49 7.23 9.73 0.46
CA ASN A 49 7.80 10.67 1.42
C ASN A 49 7.50 12.14 1.06
N ALA A 50 7.58 12.49 -0.23
CA ALA A 50 7.25 13.83 -0.71
C ALA A 50 5.78 14.19 -0.43
N LEU A 51 4.84 13.26 -0.65
CA LEU A 51 3.43 13.45 -0.27
C LEU A 51 3.26 13.61 1.25
N ARG A 52 3.99 12.84 2.06
CA ARG A 52 3.94 12.97 3.53
C ARG A 52 4.44 14.34 4.00
N ALA A 53 5.47 14.86 3.34
CA ALA A 53 6.09 16.15 3.63
C ALA A 53 5.41 17.34 2.92
N ASN A 54 4.24 17.14 2.31
CA ASN A 54 3.51 18.16 1.54
C ASN A 54 4.33 18.79 0.39
N GLN A 55 5.33 18.08 -0.14
CA GLN A 55 6.18 18.49 -1.26
C GLN A 55 5.53 18.10 -2.59
N THR A 56 4.39 18.73 -2.91
CA THR A 56 3.51 18.34 -4.02
C THR A 56 4.21 18.34 -5.39
N GLU A 57 5.04 19.36 -5.67
CA GLU A 57 5.79 19.45 -6.93
C GLU A 57 6.77 18.29 -7.10
N LYS A 58 7.56 18.01 -6.06
CA LYS A 58 8.49 16.88 -6.05
C LYS A 58 7.75 15.55 -6.17
N ALA A 59 6.60 15.40 -5.51
CA ALA A 59 5.77 14.20 -5.62
C ALA A 59 5.27 14.02 -7.07
N ARG A 60 4.82 15.09 -7.72
CA ARG A 60 4.38 15.08 -9.12
C ARG A 60 5.48 14.63 -10.08
N ASP A 61 6.67 15.20 -9.93
CA ASP A 61 7.83 14.86 -10.78
C ASP A 61 8.24 13.40 -10.63
N LEU A 62 8.25 12.89 -9.40
CA LEU A 62 8.56 11.48 -9.13
C LEU A 62 7.45 10.56 -9.67
N MET A 63 6.18 10.92 -9.52
CA MET A 63 5.06 10.16 -10.06
C MET A 63 5.08 10.10 -11.60
N ASN A 64 5.46 11.19 -12.27
CA ASN A 64 5.59 11.21 -13.73
C ASN A 64 6.65 10.21 -14.26
N GLN A 65 7.66 9.90 -13.44
CA GLN A 65 8.72 8.96 -13.80
C GLN A 65 8.39 7.49 -13.47
N LEU A 66 7.25 7.22 -12.82
CA LEU A 66 6.88 5.87 -12.40
C LEU A 66 5.96 5.22 -13.44
N PRO A 67 6.24 3.96 -13.84
CA PRO A 67 5.37 3.23 -14.77
C PRO A 67 4.00 2.91 -14.16
N SER A 68 3.95 2.75 -12.83
CA SER A 68 2.74 2.46 -12.06
C SER A 68 2.70 3.32 -10.80
N LEU A 69 1.53 3.89 -10.52
CA LEU A 69 1.28 4.72 -9.33
C LEU A 69 0.41 4.00 -8.28
N LYS A 70 0.09 2.72 -8.51
CA LYS A 70 -0.82 1.96 -7.64
C LYS A 70 -0.36 1.99 -6.19
N ASN A 71 0.92 1.74 -5.93
CA ASN A 71 1.48 1.71 -4.58
C ASN A 71 1.53 3.09 -3.91
N VAL A 72 1.75 4.15 -4.68
CA VAL A 72 1.74 5.53 -4.16
C VAL A 72 0.32 5.94 -3.77
N VAL A 73 -0.67 5.65 -4.61
CA VAL A 73 -2.09 5.89 -4.31
C VAL A 73 -2.56 5.06 -3.12
N ARG A 74 -2.14 3.78 -3.03
CA ARG A 74 -2.39 2.92 -1.87
C ARG A 74 -1.82 3.52 -0.59
N PHE A 75 -0.58 4.00 -0.62
CA PHE A 75 0.03 4.67 0.53
C PHE A 75 -0.79 5.88 0.99
N THR A 76 -1.21 6.76 0.06
CA THR A 76 -2.08 7.90 0.38
C THR A 76 -3.38 7.45 1.03
N ASN A 77 -4.04 6.43 0.46
CA ASN A 77 -5.29 5.89 0.99
C ASN A 77 -5.12 5.41 2.43
N ASN A 78 -4.11 4.57 2.67
CA ASN A 78 -3.87 3.99 4.01
C ASN A 78 -3.58 5.08 5.04
N ARG A 79 -2.73 6.06 4.69
CA ARG A 79 -2.43 7.20 5.58
C ARG A 79 -3.69 8.02 5.87
N ALA A 80 -4.46 8.39 4.85
CA ALA A 80 -5.63 9.23 5.02
C ALA A 80 -6.75 8.51 5.79
N VAL A 81 -6.98 7.22 5.53
CA VAL A 81 -7.94 6.40 6.30
C VAL A 81 -7.51 6.31 7.76
N ALA A 82 -6.24 6.04 8.04
CA ALA A 82 -5.73 5.98 9.42
C ALA A 82 -5.93 7.32 10.15
N LEU A 83 -5.66 8.45 9.49
CA LEU A 83 -5.91 9.78 10.06
C LEU A 83 -7.40 10.00 10.37
N ILE A 84 -8.29 9.63 9.44
CA ILE A 84 -9.74 9.75 9.62
C ILE A 84 -10.25 8.85 10.75
N GLN A 85 -9.71 7.64 10.90
CA GLN A 85 -10.06 6.73 12.01
C GLN A 85 -9.60 7.24 13.38
N CYS A 86 -8.60 8.13 13.41
CA CYS A 86 -8.16 8.83 14.62
C CYS A 86 -8.83 10.20 14.78
N ASP A 87 -9.97 10.45 14.12
CA ASP A 87 -10.71 11.73 14.10
C ASP A 87 -9.91 12.94 13.58
N ARG A 88 -8.77 12.70 12.92
CA ARG A 88 -7.93 13.73 12.29
C ARG A 88 -8.40 13.98 10.85
N PHE A 89 -9.67 14.34 10.70
CA PHE A 89 -10.33 14.47 9.39
C PHE A 89 -9.63 15.45 8.45
N GLN A 90 -9.25 16.63 8.95
CA GLN A 90 -8.62 17.67 8.13
C GLN A 90 -7.29 17.19 7.52
N GLU A 91 -6.48 16.46 8.28
CA GLU A 91 -5.22 15.93 7.77
C GLU A 91 -5.42 14.80 6.76
N GLY A 92 -6.43 13.95 6.96
CA GLY A 92 -6.78 12.91 5.99
C GLY A 92 -7.31 13.50 4.68
N ILE A 93 -8.15 14.52 4.76
CA ILE A 93 -8.66 15.28 3.61
C ILE A 93 -7.52 15.95 2.86
N GLU A 94 -6.61 16.60 3.58
CA GLU A 94 -5.45 17.28 2.98
C GLU A 94 -4.50 16.31 2.29
N ALA A 95 -4.27 15.11 2.88
CA ALA A 95 -3.49 14.06 2.24
C ALA A 95 -4.06 13.64 0.87
N TYR A 96 -5.38 13.53 0.74
CA TYR A 96 -6.02 13.24 -0.54
C TYR A 96 -5.93 14.40 -1.52
N LYS A 97 -6.13 15.65 -1.06
CA LYS A 97 -5.99 16.85 -1.91
C LYS A 97 -4.60 16.94 -2.53
N GLN A 98 -3.55 16.75 -1.73
CA GLN A 98 -2.17 16.77 -2.22
C GLN A 98 -1.91 15.67 -3.24
N ALA A 99 -2.40 14.46 -2.98
CA ALA A 99 -2.30 13.37 -3.95
C ALA A 99 -3.03 13.69 -5.26
N LEU A 100 -4.18 14.36 -5.23
CA LEU A 100 -4.89 14.79 -6.44
C LEU A 100 -4.13 15.84 -7.24
N VAL A 101 -3.41 16.74 -6.58
CA VAL A 101 -2.57 17.75 -7.26
C VAL A 101 -1.31 17.10 -7.84
N ALA A 102 -0.70 16.15 -7.13
CA ALA A 102 0.50 15.45 -7.59
C ALA A 102 0.22 14.41 -8.69
N LEU A 103 -0.99 13.85 -8.74
CA LEU A 103 -1.35 12.84 -9.73
C LEU A 103 -1.25 13.40 -11.16
N PRO A 104 -0.55 12.71 -12.08
CA PRO A 104 -0.47 13.11 -13.48
C PRO A 104 -1.86 13.12 -14.14
N SER A 105 -2.12 14.11 -15.01
CA SER A 105 -3.44 14.33 -15.63
C SER A 105 -3.93 13.14 -16.47
N ASN A 106 -3.02 12.37 -17.06
CA ASN A 106 -3.35 11.17 -17.83
C ASN A 106 -3.77 9.96 -16.97
N LYS A 107 -3.67 10.03 -15.63
CA LYS A 107 -4.05 8.95 -14.71
C LYS A 107 -5.49 9.10 -14.21
N VAL A 108 -6.42 9.23 -15.15
CA VAL A 108 -7.84 9.52 -14.89
C VAL A 108 -8.46 8.53 -13.89
N GLU A 109 -8.27 7.22 -14.08
CA GLU A 109 -8.87 6.22 -13.19
C GLU A 109 -8.34 6.27 -11.75
N LEU A 110 -7.03 6.50 -11.58
CA LEU A 110 -6.45 6.69 -10.24
C LEU A 110 -6.96 7.96 -9.59
N ARG A 111 -7.12 9.05 -10.36
CA ARG A 111 -7.72 10.28 -9.89
C ARG A 111 -9.16 10.06 -9.43
N CYS A 112 -9.96 9.30 -10.16
CA CYS A 112 -11.32 8.94 -9.77
C CYS A 112 -11.38 8.11 -8.47
N ILE A 113 -10.41 7.21 -8.25
CA ILE A 113 -10.29 6.48 -6.96
C ILE A 113 -10.04 7.46 -5.81
N VAL A 114 -9.07 8.35 -5.97
CA VAL A 114 -8.73 9.33 -4.93
C VAL A 114 -9.89 10.30 -4.68
N LEU A 115 -10.59 10.76 -5.73
CA LEU A 115 -11.78 11.61 -5.62
C LEU A 115 -12.92 10.90 -4.87
N TYR A 116 -13.16 9.62 -5.14
CA TYR A 116 -14.16 8.85 -4.41
C TYR A 116 -13.83 8.78 -2.91
N ASN A 117 -12.57 8.48 -2.56
CA ASN A 117 -12.14 8.38 -1.17
C ASN A 117 -12.14 9.75 -0.47
N LEU A 118 -11.79 10.82 -1.17
CA LEU A 118 -11.91 12.19 -0.66
C LEU A 118 -13.37 12.57 -0.41
N GLY A 119 -14.28 12.25 -1.34
CA GLY A 119 -15.72 12.45 -1.14
C GLY A 119 -16.27 11.68 0.06
N LEU A 120 -15.80 10.45 0.27
CA LEU A 120 -16.12 9.66 1.45
C LEU A 120 -15.54 10.27 2.74
N ALA A 121 -14.33 10.83 2.70
CA ALA A 121 -13.72 11.53 3.83
C ALA A 121 -14.51 12.79 4.21
N TYR A 122 -14.90 13.61 3.23
CA TYR A 122 -15.78 14.75 3.45
C TYR A 122 -17.11 14.35 4.07
N ALA A 123 -17.74 13.29 3.56
CA ALA A 123 -19.00 12.78 4.08
C ALA A 123 -18.89 12.30 5.54
N ARG A 124 -17.76 11.70 5.93
CA ARG A 124 -17.51 11.32 7.33
C ARG A 124 -17.23 12.51 8.25
N ALA A 125 -16.69 13.59 7.69
CA ALA A 125 -16.46 14.85 8.38
C ALA A 125 -17.70 15.78 8.37
N ASP A 126 -18.87 15.25 7.99
CA ASP A 126 -20.15 15.98 7.83
C ASP A 126 -20.14 17.16 6.84
N ASN A 127 -19.12 17.22 5.98
CA ASN A 127 -19.00 18.22 4.91
C ASN A 127 -19.72 17.72 3.65
N LEU A 128 -21.06 17.68 3.71
CA LEU A 128 -21.88 17.02 2.69
C LEU A 128 -21.85 17.70 1.32
N GLU A 129 -21.65 19.03 1.26
CA GLU A 129 -21.57 19.77 0.01
C GLU A 129 -20.29 19.45 -0.76
N GLU A 130 -19.15 19.52 -0.08
CA GLU A 130 -17.83 19.16 -0.61
C GLU A 130 -17.81 17.68 -1.01
N ALA A 131 -18.45 16.80 -0.23
CA ALA A 131 -18.59 15.40 -0.57
C ALA A 131 -19.30 15.24 -1.93
N LEU A 132 -20.46 15.88 -2.13
CA LEU A 132 -21.21 15.80 -3.39
C LEU A 132 -20.43 16.41 -4.56
N ALA A 133 -19.80 17.58 -4.36
CA ALA A 133 -18.99 18.23 -5.39
C ALA A 133 -17.81 17.35 -5.83
N THR A 134 -17.13 16.72 -4.87
CA THR A 134 -16.00 15.82 -5.14
C THR A 134 -16.45 14.54 -5.83
N LEU A 135 -17.54 13.93 -5.37
CA LEU A 135 -18.09 12.70 -5.96
C LEU A 135 -18.58 12.91 -7.40
N LYS A 136 -19.13 14.09 -7.73
CA LYS A 136 -19.47 14.44 -9.12
C LYS A 136 -18.26 14.37 -10.03
N GLN A 137 -17.09 14.84 -9.58
CA GLN A 137 -15.86 14.75 -10.38
C GLN A 137 -15.41 13.30 -10.60
N ALA A 138 -15.68 12.40 -9.65
CA ALA A 138 -15.33 10.97 -9.78
C ALA A 138 -16.20 10.21 -10.82
N LEU A 139 -17.30 10.79 -11.30
CA LEU A 139 -18.20 10.15 -12.26
C LEU A 139 -17.60 10.01 -13.68
N ILE A 140 -16.52 10.71 -13.98
CA ILE A 140 -15.82 10.63 -15.28
C ILE A 140 -15.12 9.28 -15.51
N SER A 141 -14.98 8.46 -14.45
CA SER A 141 -14.38 7.14 -14.53
C SER A 141 -15.04 6.28 -15.60
N GLN A 142 -14.24 5.56 -16.39
CA GLN A 142 -14.71 4.60 -17.37
C GLN A 142 -15.15 3.27 -16.74
N ASP A 143 -14.78 3.02 -15.49
CA ASP A 143 -15.21 1.86 -14.72
C ASP A 143 -16.68 1.97 -14.29
N LYS A 144 -17.52 1.05 -14.80
CA LYS A 144 -18.97 1.00 -14.50
C LYS A 144 -19.26 0.73 -13.02
N GLN A 145 -18.47 -0.12 -12.37
CA GLN A 145 -18.64 -0.44 -10.95
C GLN A 145 -18.35 0.78 -10.09
N ARG A 146 -17.27 1.50 -10.39
CA ARG A 146 -16.90 2.76 -9.73
C ARG A 146 -17.99 3.81 -9.85
N ARG A 147 -18.50 4.05 -11.07
CA ARG A 147 -19.61 5.00 -11.27
C ARG A 147 -20.85 4.59 -10.45
N THR A 148 -21.16 3.30 -10.38
CA THR A 148 -22.27 2.78 -9.56
C THR A 148 -22.07 3.07 -8.07
N ARG A 149 -20.86 2.84 -7.54
CA ARG A 149 -20.50 3.12 -6.15
C ARG A 149 -20.56 4.60 -5.82
N VAL A 150 -20.01 5.44 -6.70
CA VAL A 150 -20.06 6.90 -6.58
C VAL A 150 -21.51 7.37 -6.51
N LYS A 151 -22.38 6.92 -7.43
CA LYS A 151 -23.81 7.25 -7.41
C LYS A 151 -24.52 6.77 -6.13
N SER A 152 -24.19 5.57 -5.65
CA SER A 152 -24.75 5.02 -4.41
C SER A 152 -24.40 5.89 -3.20
N LEU A 153 -23.12 6.26 -3.06
CA LEU A 153 -22.68 7.15 -1.98
C LEU A 153 -23.32 8.54 -2.11
N MET A 154 -23.35 9.12 -3.31
CA MET A 154 -24.02 10.41 -3.55
C MET A 154 -25.50 10.39 -3.13
N LYS A 155 -26.23 9.29 -3.41
CA LYS A 155 -27.63 9.15 -2.98
C LYS A 155 -27.76 9.19 -1.46
N LYS A 156 -26.86 8.52 -0.73
CA LYS A 156 -26.84 8.52 0.74
C LYS A 156 -26.52 9.91 1.31
N VAL A 157 -25.48 10.56 0.77
CA VAL A 157 -25.11 11.94 1.16
C VAL A 157 -26.25 12.92 0.88
N LEU A 158 -26.89 12.82 -0.28
CA LEU A 158 -28.04 13.67 -0.63
C LEU A 158 -29.24 13.43 0.28
N HIS A 159 -29.48 12.18 0.69
CA HIS A 159 -30.54 11.87 1.63
C HIS A 159 -30.27 12.49 2.99
N ALA A 160 -29.08 12.27 3.57
CA ALA A 160 -28.67 12.88 4.85
C ALA A 160 -28.78 14.41 4.82
N LYS A 161 -28.32 15.04 3.73
CA LYS A 161 -28.45 16.49 3.54
C LYS A 161 -29.91 16.97 3.53
N LYS A 162 -30.83 16.18 2.97
CA LYS A 162 -32.25 16.53 2.88
C LYS A 162 -33.03 16.24 4.16
N SER A 163 -32.75 15.12 4.82
CA SER A 163 -33.43 14.73 6.05
C SER A 163 -32.88 15.44 7.28
N GLY A 164 -31.64 15.93 7.22
CA GLY A 164 -30.91 16.45 8.39
C GLY A 164 -30.44 15.33 9.33
N GLU A 165 -30.66 14.06 8.97
CA GLU A 165 -30.20 12.92 9.75
C GLU A 165 -28.69 12.71 9.54
N PRO A 166 -27.96 12.33 10.60
CA PRO A 166 -26.53 12.08 10.49
C PRO A 166 -26.27 10.92 9.53
N LEU A 167 -25.31 11.12 8.63
CA LEU A 167 -24.93 10.08 7.67
C LEU A 167 -24.13 8.97 8.37
N LEU A 168 -24.77 7.84 8.63
CA LEU A 168 -24.10 6.66 9.16
C LEU A 168 -23.41 5.88 8.04
N LEU A 169 -22.08 6.02 7.97
CA LEU A 169 -21.22 5.21 7.12
C LEU A 169 -20.60 4.09 7.94
N PRO A 170 -20.51 2.85 7.42
CA PRO A 170 -19.75 1.81 8.09
C PRO A 170 -18.32 2.29 8.36
N ASN A 171 -17.85 2.06 9.58
CA ASN A 171 -16.43 2.21 9.88
C ASN A 171 -15.64 1.30 8.93
N ALA A 172 -14.51 1.79 8.43
CA ALA A 172 -13.57 0.92 7.73
C ALA A 172 -13.19 -0.20 8.71
N LYS A 173 -13.58 -1.46 8.41
CA LYS A 173 -13.51 -2.56 9.37
C LYS A 173 -12.12 -2.61 10.02
N SER A 174 -12.08 -2.47 11.34
CA SER A 174 -10.87 -2.69 12.14
C SER A 174 -10.49 -4.17 12.08
N GLY A 175 -9.30 -4.47 11.57
CA GLY A 175 -8.52 -5.64 11.98
C GLY A 175 -9.00 -7.06 11.61
N HIS A 176 -10.06 -7.25 10.82
CA HIS A 176 -10.39 -8.58 10.26
C HIS A 176 -10.01 -8.68 8.78
N PRO A 177 -9.45 -9.81 8.30
CA PRO A 177 -9.36 -10.06 6.86
C PRO A 177 -10.77 -9.97 6.29
N LEU A 178 -11.00 -9.03 5.38
CA LEU A 178 -12.27 -8.85 4.68
C LEU A 178 -12.51 -10.08 3.79
N THR A 179 -13.13 -11.12 4.36
CA THR A 179 -13.40 -12.42 3.73
C THR A 179 -14.59 -12.43 2.76
N SER A 180 -15.07 -11.28 2.29
CA SER A 180 -16.11 -11.26 1.26
C SER A 180 -15.59 -10.57 0.00
N GLN A 181 -15.19 -11.42 -0.96
CA GLN A 181 -14.79 -11.14 -2.34
C GLN A 181 -15.87 -10.43 -3.18
N GLU A 182 -16.97 -9.96 -2.59
CA GLU A 182 -18.10 -9.46 -3.34
C GLU A 182 -18.00 -7.94 -3.56
N GLN A 183 -17.83 -7.60 -4.85
CA GLN A 183 -18.16 -6.32 -5.50
C GLN A 183 -17.08 -5.26 -5.64
N LEU A 184 -15.81 -5.57 -5.48
CA LEU A 184 -14.74 -4.58 -5.50
C LEU A 184 -13.82 -4.95 -6.68
N GLY A 185 -13.76 -4.16 -7.76
CA GLY A 185 -12.88 -4.47 -8.90
C GLY A 185 -11.41 -4.50 -8.48
N ASP A 186 -10.56 -5.23 -9.20
CA ASP A 186 -9.17 -5.55 -8.80
C ASP A 186 -8.37 -4.36 -8.25
N LEU A 187 -8.49 -3.18 -8.88
CA LEU A 187 -7.78 -1.98 -8.43
C LEU A 187 -8.32 -1.40 -7.11
N ASP A 188 -9.62 -1.55 -6.85
CA ASP A 188 -10.25 -1.13 -5.61
C ASP A 188 -9.89 -2.08 -4.46
N GLN A 189 -9.76 -3.39 -4.75
CA GLN A 189 -9.43 -4.40 -3.73
C GLN A 189 -8.01 -4.20 -3.24
N ASP A 190 -7.11 -3.98 -4.20
CA ASP A 190 -5.70 -3.73 -3.98
C ASP A 190 -5.43 -2.47 -3.16
N ILE A 191 -6.28 -1.44 -3.24
CA ILE A 191 -6.09 -0.17 -2.52
C ILE A 191 -6.71 -0.23 -1.12
N VAL A 192 -7.74 -1.05 -0.92
CA VAL A 192 -8.44 -1.25 0.37
C VAL A 192 -7.72 -2.27 1.27
N TYR A 193 -6.83 -3.10 0.72
CA TYR A 193 -6.18 -4.14 1.50
C TYR A 193 -5.02 -3.61 2.38
N ALA A 194 -5.24 -3.67 3.69
CA ALA A 194 -4.25 -3.41 4.73
C ALA A 194 -3.64 -4.73 5.22
N MET A 195 -2.32 -4.79 5.26
CA MET A 195 -1.51 -5.65 6.13
C MET A 195 -1.80 -7.17 6.09
N SER A 196 -1.68 -7.82 4.93
CA SER A 196 -1.11 -9.17 4.98
C SER A 196 0.38 -8.97 5.24
N LEU A 197 0.82 -9.24 6.48
CA LEU A 197 2.21 -9.63 6.68
C LEU A 197 2.49 -10.72 5.64
N ASP A 198 3.45 -10.49 4.75
CA ASP A 198 3.91 -11.55 3.85
C ASP A 198 4.26 -12.78 4.70
N PRO A 199 4.06 -14.04 4.24
CA PRO A 199 4.47 -15.21 5.01
C PRO A 199 5.91 -15.11 5.54
N GLY A 200 6.80 -14.43 4.81
CA GLY A 200 8.14 -14.08 5.27
C GLY A 200 8.18 -13.08 6.42
N GLU A 201 7.35 -12.02 6.38
CA GLU A 201 7.24 -11.01 7.45
C GLU A 201 6.59 -11.58 8.71
N SER A 202 5.58 -12.45 8.56
CA SER A 202 4.93 -13.18 9.66
C SER A 202 5.91 -14.16 10.32
N CYS A 203 6.75 -14.83 9.52
CA CYS A 203 7.82 -15.68 10.03
C CYS A 203 8.87 -14.86 10.80
N CYS A 204 9.31 -13.73 10.26
CA CYS A 204 10.24 -12.83 10.96
C CYS A 204 9.64 -12.25 12.24
N PHE A 205 8.37 -11.86 12.24
CA PHE A 205 7.66 -11.37 13.43
C PHE A 205 7.57 -12.46 14.50
N ARG A 206 7.19 -13.69 14.14
CA ARG A 206 7.17 -14.83 15.07
C ARG A 206 8.55 -15.16 15.62
N ILE A 207 9.61 -15.12 14.81
CA ILE A 207 10.98 -15.35 15.31
C ILE A 207 11.40 -14.23 16.28
N PHE A 208 11.06 -12.98 15.98
CA PHE A 208 11.53 -11.82 16.75
C PHE A 208 10.76 -11.61 18.06
N PHE A 209 9.44 -11.83 18.06
CA PHE A 209 8.58 -11.59 19.23
C PHE A 209 8.24 -12.86 20.03
N HIS A 210 8.53 -14.06 19.52
CA HIS A 210 8.38 -15.30 20.30
C HIS A 210 9.65 -15.61 21.12
N TYR A 211 10.66 -14.75 21.10
CA TYR A 211 11.82 -14.77 22.01
C TYR A 211 11.48 -14.17 23.40
N GLN A 212 10.29 -14.46 23.93
CA GLN A 212 9.91 -14.13 25.32
C GLN A 212 9.17 -15.27 26.02
N SER A 213 9.26 -16.50 25.50
CA SER A 213 8.78 -17.68 26.22
C SER A 213 9.99 -18.40 26.81
N GLU A 214 9.99 -18.62 28.13
CA GLU A 214 10.91 -19.49 28.88
C GLU A 214 10.72 -20.98 28.57
N VAL A 215 10.04 -21.34 27.47
CA VAL A 215 9.94 -22.73 27.03
C VAL A 215 11.24 -23.10 26.30
N PRO A 216 12.01 -24.08 26.81
CA PRO A 216 13.22 -24.55 26.13
C PRO A 216 12.82 -25.10 24.76
N LEU A 217 13.40 -24.55 23.69
CA LEU A 217 13.11 -24.98 22.32
C LEU A 217 13.89 -26.26 21.96
N GLU A 218 14.82 -26.75 22.80
CA GLU A 218 15.58 -27.98 22.56
C GLU A 218 14.73 -29.20 22.18
N PRO A 219 13.55 -29.47 22.78
CA PRO A 219 12.73 -30.62 22.41
C PRO A 219 12.14 -30.52 21.00
N TYR A 220 11.91 -29.29 20.52
CA TYR A 220 11.32 -29.00 19.20
C TYR A 220 12.36 -28.80 18.10
N LEU A 221 13.62 -28.50 18.47
CA LEU A 221 14.77 -28.43 17.55
C LEU A 221 15.31 -29.82 17.15
N ASN A 222 14.79 -30.89 17.75
CA ASN A 222 15.14 -32.28 17.41
C ASN A 222 14.35 -32.85 16.22
N LEU A 223 13.69 -32.00 15.43
CA LEU A 223 13.27 -32.38 14.08
C LEU A 223 14.50 -32.34 13.17
N LYS A 224 15.06 -33.53 12.90
CA LYS A 224 16.09 -33.84 11.88
C LYS A 224 16.62 -32.59 11.19
N ARG A 225 17.77 -32.09 11.66
CA ARG A 225 18.49 -30.93 11.09
C ARG A 225 18.22 -30.85 9.59
N PRO A 226 17.57 -29.80 9.07
CA PRO A 226 17.45 -29.65 7.63
C PRO A 226 18.87 -29.69 7.06
N LYS A 227 19.15 -30.72 6.25
CA LYS A 227 20.45 -30.84 5.58
C LYS A 227 20.53 -29.73 4.54
N PHE A 228 21.15 -28.62 4.93
CA PHE A 228 21.48 -27.57 3.98
C PHE A 228 22.60 -28.08 3.08
N ILE A 229 22.26 -28.31 1.81
CA ILE A 229 23.23 -28.63 0.77
C ILE A 229 23.87 -27.31 0.34
N LEU A 230 25.20 -27.22 0.37
CA LEU A 230 25.93 -26.08 -0.16
C LEU A 230 25.51 -25.86 -1.62
N ARG A 231 25.30 -24.59 -2.02
CA ARG A 231 24.81 -24.27 -3.37
C ARG A 231 25.74 -24.82 -4.48
N GLU A 232 27.01 -24.99 -4.15
CA GLU A 232 28.04 -25.57 -5.02
C GLU A 232 27.83 -27.08 -5.26
N SER A 233 27.28 -27.81 -4.28
CA SER A 233 26.94 -29.23 -4.38
C SER A 233 25.67 -29.53 -5.18
N ILE A 234 24.89 -28.51 -5.58
CA ILE A 234 23.68 -28.66 -6.41
C ILE A 234 24.03 -28.86 -7.91
N LYS A 235 25.31 -28.78 -8.29
CA LYS A 235 25.75 -28.89 -9.70
C LYS A 235 25.74 -30.30 -10.33
N LYS A 236 25.12 -31.32 -9.73
CA LYS A 236 25.09 -32.68 -10.32
C LYS A 236 23.73 -33.23 -10.76
N GLU A 237 22.60 -32.62 -10.40
CA GLU A 237 21.29 -33.18 -10.78
C GLU A 237 20.76 -32.68 -12.15
N TYR A 238 21.25 -31.54 -12.64
CA TYR A 238 20.81 -31.03 -13.96
C TYR A 238 21.40 -31.81 -15.14
N ALA A 239 22.55 -32.47 -14.98
CA ALA A 239 23.17 -33.25 -16.06
C ALA A 239 22.44 -34.58 -16.32
N LEU A 240 21.97 -35.27 -15.28
CA LEU A 240 21.26 -36.55 -15.44
C LEU A 240 19.84 -36.41 -15.99
N GLY A 241 19.16 -35.28 -15.71
CA GLY A 241 17.82 -35.01 -16.23
C GLY A 241 17.81 -34.73 -17.74
N LEU A 242 18.84 -34.02 -18.23
CA LEU A 242 19.00 -33.72 -19.66
C LEU A 242 19.43 -34.95 -20.47
N GLU A 243 20.29 -35.82 -19.95
CA GLU A 243 20.67 -37.07 -20.64
C GLU A 243 19.50 -38.06 -20.80
N LYS A 244 18.55 -38.09 -19.86
CA LYS A 244 17.34 -38.92 -19.98
C LYS A 244 16.35 -38.37 -21.01
N LEU A 245 16.26 -37.05 -21.18
CA LEU A 245 15.42 -36.41 -22.18
C LEU A 245 16.00 -36.52 -23.60
N MET A 246 17.34 -36.55 -23.74
CA MET A 246 17.99 -36.71 -25.05
C MET A 246 18.08 -38.17 -25.55
N LYS A 247 17.78 -39.18 -24.71
CA LYS A 247 17.74 -40.60 -25.11
C LYS A 247 16.33 -41.14 -25.38
N ALA A 248 15.30 -40.30 -25.24
CA ALA A 248 13.90 -40.65 -25.43
C ALA A 248 13.24 -39.93 -26.63
N GLY A 249 14.05 -39.39 -27.54
CA GLY A 249 13.64 -38.78 -28.80
C GLY A 249 14.23 -39.50 -29.99
#